data_AF-A0A1F9BNQ1-F1
#
_entry.id   AF-A0A1F9BNQ1-F1
#
_cell.length_a   1.000
_cell.length_b   1.000
_cell.length_c   1.000
_cell.angle_alpha   90.00
_cell.angle_beta   90.00
_cell.angle_gamma   90.00
#
_symmetry.space_group_name_H-M   'P 1'
#
loop_
_entity.id
_entity.type
_entity.pdbx_description
1 polymer ?
#
loop_
_entity_poly.entity_id
_entity_poly.type
_entity_poly.pdbx_seq_one_letter_code
_entity_poly.pdbx_strand_id
1 'polypeptide(L)'
;MARGVTLRLSSVEQLFASRNRKLVSQSGRWGRAGVWVLVLVAAGFIFASMVWAWANLQQTTLNYQISQAQEVQKQYLEMNRRFRIEHSNLTSISRLERLAEEHYGMGPPQPYQVVHLP
;
A
#
# COMPACT_ATOMS: atom_id res chain seq x y z
N MET A 1 27.58 -92.54 -31.42
CA MET A 1 28.00 -91.49 -32.37
C MET A 1 26.76 -90.65 -32.70
N ALA A 2 26.60 -89.48 -32.06
CA ALA A 2 25.66 -88.42 -32.46
C ALA A 2 25.88 -87.22 -31.52
N ARG A 3 26.65 -86.23 -31.97
CA ARG A 3 26.73 -84.89 -31.38
C ARG A 3 25.81 -84.00 -32.21
N GLY A 4 24.69 -83.59 -31.63
CA GLY A 4 23.68 -82.74 -32.28
C GLY A 4 23.29 -81.59 -31.37
N VAL A 5 24.06 -80.50 -31.46
CA VAL A 5 23.69 -79.09 -31.33
C VAL A 5 22.35 -78.78 -30.65
N THR A 6 22.41 -78.30 -29.39
CA THR A 6 21.38 -77.41 -28.83
C THR A 6 22.06 -76.12 -28.39
N LEU A 7 22.22 -75.20 -29.34
CA LEU A 7 22.80 -73.87 -29.09
C LEU A 7 21.77 -72.98 -28.37
N ARG A 8 22.08 -72.69 -27.11
CA ARG A 8 21.94 -71.39 -26.42
C ARG A 8 20.72 -70.52 -26.77
N LEU A 9 19.56 -70.88 -26.23
CA LEU A 9 18.45 -69.93 -26.01
C LEU A 9 18.49 -69.27 -24.62
N SER A 10 19.23 -69.82 -23.65
CA SER A 10 19.26 -69.30 -22.27
C SER A 10 20.07 -68.03 -22.07
N SER A 11 20.92 -67.64 -23.03
CA SER A 11 21.80 -66.48 -22.89
C SER A 11 21.12 -65.14 -23.22
N VAL A 12 20.02 -65.16 -23.98
CA VAL A 12 19.31 -63.94 -24.40
C VAL A 12 18.40 -63.43 -23.28
N GLU A 13 17.81 -64.32 -22.47
CA GLU A 13 16.97 -63.91 -21.34
C GLU A 13 17.78 -63.24 -20.21
N GLN A 14 19.05 -63.61 -20.05
CA GLN A 14 19.91 -63.06 -19.00
C GLN A 14 20.32 -61.60 -19.24
N LEU A 15 20.30 -61.13 -20.49
CA LEU A 15 20.65 -59.75 -20.84
C LEU A 15 19.52 -58.75 -20.53
N PHE A 16 18.27 -59.19 -20.51
CA PHE A 16 17.13 -58.35 -20.15
C PHE A 16 16.77 -58.40 -18.66
N ALA A 17 17.30 -59.38 -17.92
CA ALA A 17 16.87 -59.67 -16.55
C ALA A 17 17.52 -58.81 -15.44
N SER A 18 18.49 -57.93 -15.71
CA SER A 18 19.31 -57.35 -14.63
C SER A 18 19.45 -55.83 -14.60
N ARG A 19 18.45 -55.09 -15.12
CA ARG A 19 18.41 -53.62 -14.93
C ARG A 19 17.18 -53.09 -14.21
N ASN A 20 16.56 -53.91 -13.38
CA ASN A 20 15.68 -53.37 -12.34
C ASN A 20 16.56 -52.90 -11.17
N ARG A 21 17.14 -51.70 -11.33
CA ARG A 21 17.81 -50.98 -10.24
C ARG A 21 16.73 -50.78 -9.19
N LYS A 22 16.71 -51.66 -8.19
CA LYS A 22 15.93 -51.44 -6.98
C LYS A 22 16.34 -50.05 -6.50
N LEU A 23 15.44 -49.08 -6.67
CA LEU A 23 15.44 -47.86 -5.89
C LEU A 23 15.23 -48.38 -4.47
N VAL A 24 16.33 -48.71 -3.81
CA VAL A 24 16.36 -48.92 -2.37
C VAL A 24 15.92 -47.58 -1.84
N SER A 25 14.62 -47.48 -1.61
CA SER A 25 13.99 -46.42 -0.84
C SER A 25 14.54 -46.60 0.58
N GLN A 26 15.76 -46.10 0.77
CA GLN A 26 16.36 -45.87 2.07
C GLN A 26 15.60 -44.70 2.70
N SER A 27 14.33 -44.94 3.00
CA SER A 27 13.51 -44.04 3.81
C SER A 27 13.92 -44.23 5.27
N GLY A 28 15.18 -43.85 5.56
CA GLY A 28 15.62 -43.61 6.92
C GLY A 28 14.69 -42.60 7.57
N ARG A 29 14.51 -42.66 8.89
CA ARG A 29 13.71 -41.71 9.71
C ARG A 29 13.87 -40.23 9.31
N TRP A 30 15.00 -39.88 8.72
CA TRP A 30 15.40 -38.58 8.20
C TRP A 30 14.64 -38.13 6.93
N GLY A 31 14.17 -39.04 6.08
CA GLY A 31 13.37 -38.72 4.90
C GLY A 31 11.95 -38.26 5.26
N ARG A 32 11.31 -38.94 6.23
CA ARG A 32 10.01 -38.50 6.76
C ARG A 32 10.11 -37.15 7.48
N ALA A 33 11.16 -36.95 8.29
CA ALA A 33 11.43 -35.68 8.94
C ALA A 33 11.65 -34.55 7.91
N GLY A 34 12.40 -34.80 6.83
CA GLY A 34 12.59 -33.84 5.75
C GLY A 34 11.30 -33.46 5.03
N VAL A 35 10.41 -34.43 4.76
CA VAL A 35 9.08 -34.15 4.19
C VAL A 35 8.23 -33.31 5.15
N TRP A 36 8.24 -33.61 6.45
CA TRP A 36 7.53 -32.80 7.45
C TRP A 36 8.06 -31.37 7.54
N VAL A 37 9.38 -31.18 7.50
CA VAL A 37 9.99 -29.85 7.47
C VAL A 37 9.56 -29.08 6.22
N LEU A 38 9.56 -29.74 5.06
CA LEU A 38 9.17 -29.10 3.80
C LEU A 38 7.68 -28.70 3.81
N VAL A 39 6.82 -29.54 4.38
CA VAL A 39 5.39 -29.23 4.59
C VAL A 39 5.22 -28.04 5.54
N LEU A 40 5.97 -27.98 6.64
CA LEU A 40 5.91 -26.86 7.59
C LEU A 40 6.39 -25.55 6.95
N VAL A 41 7.46 -25.59 6.16
CA VAL A 41 7.96 -24.42 5.42
C VAL A 41 6.92 -23.95 4.39
N ALA A 42 6.32 -24.86 3.64
CA ALA A 42 5.26 -24.53 2.69
C ALA A 42 4.03 -23.92 3.38
N ALA A 43 3.60 -24.50 4.50
CA ALA A 43 2.50 -23.97 5.30
C ALA A 43 2.82 -22.58 5.86
N GLY A 44 4.03 -22.37 6.37
CA GLY A 44 4.50 -21.07 6.84
C GLY A 44 4.51 -20.02 5.74
N PHE A 45 4.93 -20.39 4.52
CA PHE A 45 4.92 -19.50 3.37
C PHE A 45 3.49 -19.08 2.97
N ILE A 46 2.56 -20.03 2.92
CA ILE A 46 1.14 -19.76 2.63
C ILE A 46 0.56 -18.83 3.71
N PHE A 47 0.84 -19.09 4.99
CA PHE A 47 0.36 -18.27 6.09
C PHE A 47 0.93 -16.84 6.02
N ALA A 48 2.23 -16.69 5.77
CA ALA A 48 2.87 -15.39 5.61
C ALA A 48 2.28 -14.60 4.42
N SER A 49 2.02 -15.28 3.29
CA SER A 49 1.37 -14.67 2.13
C SER A 49 -0.05 -14.19 2.44
N MET A 50 -0.81 -14.98 3.19
CA MET A 50 -2.16 -14.60 3.64
C MET A 50 -2.13 -13.39 4.57
N VAL A 51 -1.23 -13.38 5.56
CA VAL A 51 -1.05 -12.25 6.48
C VAL A 51 -0.61 -10.99 5.72
N TRP A 52 0.27 -11.14 4.73
CA TRP A 52 0.74 -10.02 3.91
C TRP A 52 -0.39 -9.44 3.03
N ALA A 53 -1.19 -10.30 2.40
CA ALA A 53 -2.36 -9.87 1.64
C ALA A 53 -3.39 -9.16 2.53
N TRP A 54 -3.62 -9.67 3.75
CA TRP A 54 -4.50 -9.04 4.74
C TRP A 54 -3.97 -7.69 5.22
N ALA A 55 -2.67 -7.58 5.50
CA ALA A 55 -2.03 -6.33 5.89
C ALA A 55 -2.12 -5.28 4.77
N ASN A 56 -1.98 -5.69 3.51
CA ASN A 56 -2.15 -4.80 2.36
C ASN A 56 -3.61 -4.31 2.21
N LEU A 57 -4.59 -5.18 2.46
CA LEU A 57 -6.00 -4.79 2.50
C LEU A 57 -6.29 -3.79 3.64
N GLN A 58 -5.69 -4.00 4.81
CA GLN A 58 -5.79 -3.10 5.96
C GLN A 58 -5.10 -1.74 5.71
N GLN A 59 -4.03 -1.70 4.91
CA GLN A 59 -3.40 -0.43 4.51
C GLN A 59 -4.35 0.45 3.68
N THR A 60 -5.26 -0.15 2.91
CA THR A 60 -6.22 0.63 2.11
C THR A 60 -7.25 1.35 2.99
N THR A 61 -7.69 0.74 4.10
CA THR A 61 -8.64 1.35 5.03
C THR A 61 -7.99 2.40 5.94
N LEU A 62 -6.72 2.21 6.33
CA LEU A 62 -5.93 3.20 7.08
C LEU A 62 -5.61 4.43 6.25
N ASN A 63 -5.23 4.27 4.97
CA ASN A 63 -4.99 5.39 4.07
C ASN A 63 -6.25 6.21 3.81
N TYR A 64 -7.43 5.59 3.81
CA TYR A 64 -8.69 6.30 3.64
C TYR A 64 -9.03 7.20 4.83
N GLN A 65 -8.77 6.74 6.05
CA GLN A 65 -8.95 7.56 7.26
C GLN A 65 -7.95 8.71 7.32
N ILE A 66 -6.70 8.46 6.90
CA ILE A 66 -5.67 9.51 6.80
C ILE A 66 -6.06 10.53 5.71
N SER A 67 -6.55 10.09 4.56
CA SER A 67 -6.97 10.99 3.49
C SER A 67 -8.18 11.82 3.89
N GLN A 68 -9.16 11.24 4.60
CA GLN A 68 -10.30 12.01 5.11
C GLN A 68 -9.87 13.04 6.16
N ALA A 69 -9.00 12.66 7.10
CA ALA A 69 -8.49 13.60 8.09
C ALA A 69 -7.69 14.74 7.45
N GLN A 70 -6.89 14.45 6.41
CA GLN A 70 -6.15 15.46 5.66
C GLN A 70 -7.05 16.38 4.84
N GLU A 71 -8.13 15.85 4.25
CA GLU A 71 -9.09 16.65 3.48
C GLU A 71 -9.82 17.64 4.39
N VAL A 72 -10.28 17.18 5.55
CA VAL A 72 -10.91 18.03 6.57
C VAL A 72 -9.93 19.11 7.06
N GLN A 73 -8.67 18.76 7.29
CA GLN A 73 -7.65 19.72 7.69
C GLN A 73 -7.40 20.80 6.61
N LYS A 74 -7.35 20.41 5.33
CA LYS A 74 -7.19 21.35 4.21
C LYS A 74 -8.38 22.29 4.12
N GLN A 75 -9.61 21.79 4.24
CA GLN A 75 -10.82 22.61 4.21
C GLN A 75 -10.83 23.66 5.30
N TYR A 76 -10.47 23.29 6.55
CA TYR A 76 -10.37 24.27 7.64
C TYR A 76 -9.27 25.31 7.42
N LEU A 77 -8.12 24.91 6.87
CA LEU A 77 -7.01 25.82 6.57
C LEU A 77 -7.40 26.83 5.47
N GLU A 78 -8.06 26.36 4.41
CA GLU A 78 -8.56 27.22 3.34
C GLU A 78 -9.63 28.19 3.85
N MET A 79 -10.57 27.71 4.67
CA MET A 79 -11.61 28.55 5.25
C MET A 79 -11.01 29.66 6.12
N ASN A 80 -10.05 29.31 7.00
CA ASN A 80 -9.38 30.29 7.85
C ASN A 80 -8.60 31.31 7.00
N ARG A 81 -7.94 30.87 5.92
CA ARG A 81 -7.27 31.79 4.99
C ARG A 81 -8.26 32.75 4.33
N ARG A 82 -9.43 32.27 3.90
CA ARG A 82 -10.49 33.11 3.32
C ARG A 82 -11.01 34.12 4.32
N PHE A 83 -11.37 33.69 5.52
CA PHE A 83 -11.83 34.59 6.58
C PHE A 83 -10.80 35.66 6.95
N ARG A 84 -9.50 35.30 6.99
CA ARG A 84 -8.45 36.30 7.25
C ARG A 84 -8.36 37.35 6.14
N ILE A 85 -8.51 36.94 4.88
CA ILE A 85 -8.52 37.85 3.73
C ILE A 85 -9.76 38.74 3.80
N GLU A 86 -10.94 38.16 3.99
CA GLU A 86 -12.19 38.91 4.12
C GLU A 86 -12.15 39.90 5.28
N HIS A 87 -11.63 39.49 6.43
CA HIS A 87 -11.44 40.37 7.58
C HIS A 87 -10.49 41.52 7.27
N SER A 88 -9.34 41.25 6.64
CA SER A 88 -8.39 42.30 6.24
C SER A 88 -8.99 43.26 5.21
N ASN A 89 -9.84 42.75 4.31
CA ASN A 89 -10.53 43.54 3.32
C ASN A 89 -11.61 44.43 3.97
N LEU A 90 -12.43 43.86 4.86
CA LEU A 90 -13.46 44.59 5.62
C LEU A 90 -12.87 45.65 6.54
N THR A 91 -11.68 45.38 7.11
CA THR A 91 -10.98 46.32 8.00
C THR A 91 -10.04 47.26 7.23
N SER A 92 -9.89 47.10 5.92
CA SER A 92 -8.97 47.95 5.16
C SER A 92 -9.48 49.40 5.14
N ILE A 93 -8.62 50.31 5.61
CA ILE A 93 -8.94 51.73 5.74
C ILE A 93 -9.35 52.31 4.38
N SER A 94 -8.63 52.00 3.31
CA SER A 94 -8.95 52.47 1.96
C SER A 94 -10.33 52.03 1.46
N ARG A 95 -10.78 50.81 1.80
CA ARG A 95 -12.14 50.35 1.48
C ARG A 95 -13.18 51.06 2.34
N LEU A 96 -12.89 51.25 3.62
CA LEU A 96 -13.78 51.94 4.55
C LEU A 96 -13.95 53.43 4.17
N GLU A 97 -12.88 54.12 3.79
CA GLU A 97 -12.91 55.49 3.27
C GLU A 97 -13.75 55.59 2.01
N ARG A 98 -13.51 54.69 1.05
CA ARG A 98 -14.31 54.62 -0.18
C ARG A 98 -15.79 54.36 0.11
N LEU A 99 -16.10 53.44 1.03
CA LEU A 99 -17.48 53.14 1.43
C LEU A 99 -18.13 54.33 2.15
N ALA A 100 -17.37 55.02 3.02
CA ALA A 100 -17.81 56.21 3.73
C ALA A 100 -18.16 57.34 2.76
N GLU A 101 -17.32 57.58 1.76
CA GLU A 101 -17.55 58.58 0.72
C GLU A 101 -18.73 58.21 -0.21
N GLU A 102 -18.73 56.99 -0.75
CA GLU A 102 -19.69 56.58 -1.79
C GLU A 102 -21.10 56.30 -1.23
N HIS A 103 -21.20 55.65 -0.05
CA HIS A 103 -22.48 55.18 0.49
C HIS A 103 -23.01 55.99 1.66
N TYR A 104 -22.14 56.61 2.44
CA TYR A 104 -22.53 57.35 3.64
C TYR A 104 -22.36 58.87 3.51
N GLY A 105 -21.81 59.36 2.39
CA GLY A 105 -21.55 60.79 2.17
C GLY A 105 -20.55 61.38 3.16
N MET A 106 -19.78 60.54 3.84
CA MET A 106 -18.78 60.91 4.83
C MET A 106 -17.40 60.94 4.18
N GLY A 107 -17.09 62.07 3.54
CA GLY A 107 -15.76 62.36 3.02
C GLY A 107 -14.89 63.17 3.98
N PRO A 108 -13.62 63.43 3.62
CA PRO A 108 -12.74 64.28 4.40
C PRO A 108 -13.37 65.66 4.63
N PRO A 109 -13.21 66.23 5.85
CA PRO A 109 -13.84 67.49 6.20
C PRO A 109 -13.34 68.62 5.30
N GLN A 110 -14.26 69.48 4.86
CA GLN A 110 -13.90 70.63 4.04
C GLN A 110 -13.12 71.66 4.90
N PRO A 111 -12.25 72.50 4.30
CA PRO A 111 -11.37 73.40 5.06
C PRO A 111 -12.10 74.34 6.04
N TYR A 112 -13.36 74.68 5.76
CA TYR A 112 -14.19 75.51 6.64
C TYR A 112 -14.85 74.74 7.81
N GLN A 113 -14.81 73.40 7.80
CA GLN A 113 -15.37 72.55 8.87
C GLN A 113 -14.33 72.21 9.95
N VAL A 114 -13.06 72.58 9.75
CA VAL A 114 -11.97 72.31 10.69
C VAL A 114 -11.75 73.51 11.61
N VAL A 115 -11.92 73.31 12.92
CA VAL A 115 -11.67 74.34 13.94
C VAL A 115 -10.41 73.97 14.72
N HIS A 116 -9.39 74.84 14.68
CA HIS A 116 -8.20 74.70 15.51
C HIS A 116 -8.47 75.33 16.88
N LEU A 117 -8.48 74.51 17.93
CA LEU A 117 -8.55 75.00 19.31
C LEU A 117 -7.15 75.43 19.80
N PRO A 118 -7.06 76.49 20.64
CA PRO A 118 -5.80 76.99 21.21
C PRO A 118 -5.21 76.07 22.28
#